data_AF-G1VD05-F1
#
_entry.id   AF-G1VD05-F1
#
_cell.length_a   1.000
_cell.length_b   1.000
_cell.length_c   1.000
_cell.angle_alpha   90.00
_cell.angle_beta   90.00
_cell.angle_gamma   90.00
#
_symmetry.space_group_name_H-M   'P 1'
#
loop_
_entity.id
_entity.type
_entity.pdbx_description
1 polymer ?
#
loop_
_entity_poly.entity_id
_entity_poly.type
_entity_poly.pdbx_seq_one_letter_code
_entity_poly.pdbx_strand_id
1 'polypeptide(L)' 'MQETQHDGRTSRFAYDEDGRLLRAENKEIKVAFKHDLGGRIVKRDTGRALHHAQV' A
#
# COMPACT_ATOMS: atom_id res chain seq x y z
N MET A 1 3.85 -6.79 -7.61
CA MET A 1 2.97 -6.39 -8.71
C MET A 1 3.01 -4.87 -8.86
N GLN A 2 2.91 -4.34 -10.08
CA GLN A 2 2.79 -2.91 -10.34
C GLN A 2 1.59 -2.72 -11.26
N GLU A 3 0.68 -1.82 -10.89
CA GLU A 3 -0.52 -1.49 -11.64
C GLU A 3 -0.49 -0.01 -12.01
N THR A 4 -0.81 0.29 -13.26
CA THR A 4 -0.94 1.67 -13.74
C THR A 4 -2.41 1.93 -14.00
N GLN A 5 -2.97 2.90 -13.28
CA GLN A 5 -4.36 3.33 -13.42
C GLN A 5 -4.53 4.16 -14.70
N HIS A 6 -5.79 4.33 -15.13
CA HIS A 6 -6.11 5.00 -16.39
C HIS A 6 -5.64 6.48 -16.45
N ASP A 7 -5.47 7.12 -15.29
CA ASP A 7 -4.94 8.47 -15.10
C ASP A 7 -3.39 8.54 -15.16
N GLY A 8 -2.71 7.43 -15.47
CA GLY A 8 -1.25 7.34 -15.51
C GLY A 8 -0.59 7.19 -14.13
N ARG A 9 -1.39 7.14 -13.05
CA ARG A 9 -0.88 6.89 -11.69
C ARG A 9 -0.50 5.44 -11.50
N THR A 10 0.73 5.22 -11.04
CA THR A 10 1.24 3.88 -10.77
C THR A 10 1.16 3.55 -9.29
N SER A 11 0.60 2.39 -8.99
CA SER A 11 0.56 1.78 -7.66
C SER A 11 1.40 0.50 -7.68
N ARG A 12 2.19 0.28 -6.63
CA ARG A 12 3.02 -0.91 -6.43
C ARG A 12 2.49 -1.68 -5.23
N PHE A 13 2.28 -2.97 -5.44
CA PHE A 13 1.75 -3.86 -4.42
C PHE A 13 2.69 -5.06 -4.22
N ALA A 14 2.89 -5.44 -2.96
CA ALA A 14 3.63 -6.63 -2.57
C ALA A 14 2.70 -7.57 -1.82
N TYR A 15 2.78 -8.87 -2.13
CA TYR A 15 1.95 -9.91 -1.53
C TYR A 15 2.83 -11.01 -0.95
N ASP A 16 2.35 -11.73 0.05
CA ASP A 16 2.97 -12.97 0.53
C ASP A 16 2.57 -14.17 -0.33
N GLU A 17 3.10 -15.35 0.00
CA GLU A 17 2.88 -16.61 -0.71
C GLU A 17 1.41 -17.06 -0.69
N ASP A 18 0.63 -16.66 0.32
CA ASP A 18 -0.81 -16.90 0.45
C ASP A 18 -1.65 -15.80 -0.25
N GLY A 19 -0.99 -14.83 -0.89
CA GLY A 19 -1.64 -13.75 -1.63
C GLY A 19 -2.19 -12.61 -0.76
N ARG A 20 -1.79 -12.48 0.52
CA ARG A 20 -2.20 -11.32 1.34
C ARG A 20 -1.29 -10.13 1.08
N LEU A 21 -1.87 -8.93 1.14
CA LEU A 21 -1.18 -7.67 0.86
C LEU A 21 -0.18 -7.33 1.97
N LEU A 22 1.11 -7.30 1.64
CA LEU A 22 2.19 -6.90 2.53
C LEU A 22 2.50 -5.40 2.41
N ARG A 23 2.44 -4.82 1.22
CA ARG A 23 2.66 -3.38 1.01
C ARG A 23 1.85 -2.85 -0.16
N ALA A 24 1.40 -1.61 -0.02
CA ALA A 24 0.83 -0.81 -1.09
C ALA A 24 1.51 0.56 -1.10
N GLU A 25 2.09 0.93 -2.23
CA GLU A 25 2.74 2.22 -2.42
C GLU A 25 2.20 2.86 -3.71
N ASN A 26 1.74 4.09 -3.62
CA ASN A 26 1.48 4.93 -4.77
C ASN A 26 2.13 6.31 -4.55
N LYS A 27 1.93 7.23 -5.49
CA LYS A 27 2.54 8.57 -5.45
C LYS A 27 2.10 9.42 -4.25
N GLU A 28 0.97 9.08 -3.63
CA GLU A 28 0.30 9.86 -2.58
C GLU A 28 0.37 9.17 -1.21
N ILE A 29 0.45 7.84 -1.19
CA ILE A 29 0.27 7.00 -0.01
C ILE A 29 1.29 5.86 -0.05
N LYS A 30 1.98 5.67 1.07
CA LYS A 30 2.77 4.47 1.35
C LYS A 30 2.17 3.76 2.55
N VAL A 31 1.74 2.53 2.35
CA VAL A 31 1.25 1.65 3.42
C VAL A 31 2.05 0.36 3.44
N ALA A 32 2.59 0.04 4.60
CA ALA A 32 3.14 -1.29 4.88
C ALA A 32 2.28 -2.02 5.92
N PHE A 33 1.93 -3.26 5.59
CA PHE A 33 1.26 -4.20 6.47
C PHE A 33 2.28 -5.20 6.99
N LYS A 34 2.31 -5.41 8.30
CA LYS A 34 2.99 -6.57 8.89
C LYS A 34 1.96 -7.55 9.36
N HIS A 35 2.06 -8.79 8.87
CA HIS A 35 1.28 -9.91 9.36
C HIS A 35 2.10 -10.71 10.37
N ASP A 36 1.46 -11.14 11.45
CA ASP A 36 2.01 -12.17 12.33
C ASP A 36 1.91 -13.56 11.67
N LEU A 37 2.57 -14.57 12.24
CA LEU A 37 2.49 -15.98 11.81
C LEU A 37 1.03 -16.48 11.69
N GLY A 38 0.10 -15.90 12.46
CA GLY A 38 -1.33 -16.20 12.33
C GLY A 38 -2.09 -15.41 11.24
N GLY A 39 -1.41 -14.71 10.33
CA GLY A 39 -2.03 -13.93 9.24
C GLY A 39 -2.74 -12.63 9.68
N ARG A 40 -2.67 -12.28 10.98
CA ARG A 40 -3.29 -11.07 11.52
C ARG A 40 -2.41 -9.85 11.28
N ILE A 41 -3.01 -8.73 10.87
CA ILE A 41 -2.30 -7.44 10.73
C ILE A 41 -1.91 -6.94 12.13
N VAL A 42 -0.61 -6.95 12.44
CA VAL A 42 -0.06 -6.47 13.71
C VAL A 42 0.48 -5.05 13.63
N LYS A 43 0.76 -4.55 12.43
CA LYS A 43 1.20 -3.16 12.24
C LYS A 43 0.77 -2.63 10.88
N ARG A 44 0.21 -1.41 10.89
CA ARG A 44 -0.02 -0.57 9.72
C ARG A 44 0.85 0.67 9.85
N ASP A 45 1.78 0.83 8.93
CA ASP A 45 2.59 2.04 8.83
C ASP A 45 2.08 2.81 7.60
N THR A 46 1.39 3.92 7.82
CA THR A 46 0.83 4.77 6.76
C THR A 46 1.63 6.06 6.69
N GLY A 47 2.54 6.14 5.72
CA GLY A 47 3.13 7.40 5.28
C GLY A 47 2.18 8.06 4.29
N ARG A 48 1.38 9.02 4.74
CA ARG A 48 0.56 9.84 3.85
C ARG A 48 1.39 11.04 3.40
N ALA A 49 1.66 11.17 2.11
CA ALA A 49 2.06 12.46 1.55
C ALA A 49 0.80 13.32 1.53
N LEU A 50 0.74 14.36 2.36
CA LEU A 50 -0.42 15.24 2.44
C LEU A 50 -0.61 15.99 1.12
N HIS A 51 -1.42 15.45 0.22
CA HIS A 51 -2.08 16.23 -0.82
C HIS A 51 -3.53 16.48 -0.36
N HIS A 52 -3.69 17.33 0.64
CA HIS A 52 -4.99 17.95 0.92
C HIS A 52 -4.81 19.45 1.09
N ALA A 53 -4.90 20.14 -0.04
CA ALA A 53 -5.39 21.51 -0.11
C ALA A 53 -6.27 21.56 -1.36
N GLN A 54 -7.53 21.13 -1.20
CA GLN A 54 -8.57 21.55 -2.12
C GLN A 54 -8.87 23.01 -1.80
N VAL A 55 -8.53 23.89 -2.72
CA VAL A 55 -9.01 25.29 -2.75
C VAL A 55 -10.35 25.35 -3.44
#